data_AF-A0A8C7FU02-F1
#
_entry.id   AF-A0A8C7FU02-F1
#
_cell.length_a   1.000
_cell.length_b   1.000
_cell.length_c   1.000
_cell.angle_alpha   90.00
_cell.angle_beta   90.00
_cell.angle_gamma   90.00
#
_symmetry.space_group_name_H-M   'P 1'
#
loop_
_entity.id
_entity.type
_entity.pdbx_description
1 polymer ?
#
loop_
_entity_poly.entity_id
_entity_poly.type
_entity_poly.pdbx_seq_one_letter_code
_entity_poly.pdbx_strand_id
1 'polypeptide(L)'
;MKETNFLYICSSALCSNFDATVNIIIMASSFAPPKLADFILTERLGSGTYATVYKAYRKGDNREVVAVKVVGKKTLNKVSMENLLTEIEILKTVRHPHIVQLNDFQWDSENIYLILEWCSGGDLSRFIHSRRLLPERVARLFLQQIACALQYLHNHNISHLDLKPQNILLSGSVLKLADFGFASYMSPWDEQSALRGSPLYMAPEMVCRRQYDSRVDLWSVGVILYETLFGRAPFASRSYAELEEKIRSDKPIELPAGARVSRNCRDLLLRLLDRDPDTRLTFTQFFSHPWVDLEHMPNAESLGKAKDLVLKAVQKDQEGDRSAALSLYCSALEHFVPAIHYETDRLRKDALRQKVSQYVSRAEELKALVSADNNLCFEQFKSTRDILREMSRDQPRVLAALELASTAIAMEENGIEDHDTLALYQQSLGELLLALAAEAQGRRRELLHGEIKSLMTRAEYLKEQIKHAVCSEPAWQ
;
A
#
# COMPACT_ATOMS: atom_id res chain seq x y z
N MET A 1 5.33 -53.32 -26.57
CA MET A 1 6.19 -53.21 -27.79
C MET A 1 7.29 -52.18 -27.50
N LYS A 2 8.29 -52.04 -28.38
CA LYS A 2 9.49 -51.22 -28.10
C LYS A 2 9.20 -49.73 -28.25
N GLU A 3 9.67 -48.92 -27.30
CA GLU A 3 10.23 -47.60 -27.61
C GLU A 3 11.75 -47.74 -27.77
N THR A 4 12.38 -46.82 -28.50
CA THR A 4 13.76 -46.97 -29.02
C THR A 4 14.73 -45.94 -28.48
N ASN A 5 15.88 -46.42 -28.00
CA ASN A 5 17.05 -45.61 -27.64
C ASN A 5 17.60 -44.80 -28.81
N PHE A 6 18.24 -43.66 -28.50
CA PHE A 6 19.68 -43.44 -28.74
C PHE A 6 20.25 -42.82 -27.44
N LEU A 7 21.33 -43.32 -26.80
CA LEU A 7 22.76 -43.28 -27.19
C LEU A 7 23.23 -41.82 -27.42
N TYR A 8 24.41 -41.34 -26.99
CA TYR A 8 25.63 -41.94 -26.39
C TYR A 8 26.44 -40.77 -25.74
N ILE A 9 27.48 -40.87 -24.91
CA ILE A 9 28.30 -41.89 -24.19
C ILE A 9 28.90 -41.14 -22.94
N CYS A 10 29.59 -41.63 -21.90
CA CYS A 10 30.40 -42.81 -21.56
C CYS A 10 30.20 -43.16 -20.05
N SER A 11 30.26 -44.44 -19.65
CA SER A 11 31.42 -45.15 -19.06
C SER A 11 31.90 -44.60 -17.70
N SER A 12 31.62 -45.20 -16.53
CA SER A 12 31.79 -46.59 -16.01
C SER A 12 33.17 -46.85 -15.37
N ALA A 13 33.36 -47.75 -14.39
CA ALA A 13 32.46 -48.77 -13.82
C ALA A 13 32.67 -48.87 -12.27
N LEU A 14 31.66 -49.27 -11.47
CA LEU A 14 31.47 -50.60 -10.84
C LEU A 14 32.69 -51.15 -10.05
N CYS A 15 32.56 -51.77 -8.87
CA CYS A 15 31.39 -52.44 -8.28
C CYS A 15 31.46 -52.61 -6.73
N SER A 16 30.46 -53.30 -6.20
CA SER A 16 30.31 -53.93 -4.86
C SER A 16 29.68 -53.11 -3.73
N ASN A 17 28.75 -53.76 -3.02
CA ASN A 17 27.96 -53.21 -1.92
C ASN A 17 28.68 -53.40 -0.58
N PHE A 18 28.59 -52.42 0.33
CA PHE A 18 28.19 -52.57 1.75
C PHE A 18 28.02 -51.16 2.39
N ASP A 19 27.41 -51.06 3.57
CA ASP A 19 27.24 -49.83 4.39
C ASP A 19 26.67 -48.56 3.73
N ALA A 20 25.42 -48.64 3.28
CA ALA A 20 24.61 -47.48 2.86
C ALA A 20 24.07 -46.59 4.01
N THR A 21 24.58 -46.74 5.25
CA THR A 21 23.99 -46.11 6.46
C THR A 21 24.97 -45.27 7.28
N VAL A 22 26.29 -45.33 7.01
CA VAL A 22 27.32 -44.65 7.83
C VAL A 22 27.84 -43.34 7.18
N ASN A 23 27.86 -43.26 5.84
CA ASN A 23 28.57 -42.19 5.11
C ASN A 23 27.79 -40.88 4.87
N ILE A 24 26.63 -40.68 5.52
CA ILE A 24 25.90 -39.39 5.46
C ILE A 24 26.43 -38.38 6.49
N ILE A 25 27.21 -38.82 7.50
CA ILE A 25 27.63 -37.98 8.62
C ILE A 25 28.95 -37.21 8.35
N ILE A 26 29.76 -37.62 7.36
CA ILE A 26 31.13 -37.10 7.16
C ILE A 26 31.28 -36.37 5.82
N MET A 27 30.58 -35.24 5.64
CA MET A 27 30.93 -34.17 4.68
C MET A 27 30.35 -32.78 5.06
N ALA A 28 29.84 -32.62 6.28
CA ALA A 28 29.57 -31.30 6.85
C ALA A 28 30.80 -30.84 7.65
N SER A 29 31.41 -29.72 7.28
CA SER A 29 32.45 -29.09 8.11
C SER A 29 31.82 -28.66 9.44
N SER A 30 32.37 -29.14 10.56
CA SER A 30 31.78 -29.02 11.89
C SER A 30 31.96 -27.62 12.49
N PHE A 31 31.39 -26.61 11.84
CA PHE A 31 31.39 -25.23 12.29
C PHE A 31 30.35 -25.07 13.41
N ALA A 32 30.77 -25.39 14.64
CA ALA A 32 29.95 -25.16 15.83
C ALA A 32 29.58 -23.66 15.91
N PRO A 33 28.32 -23.30 16.19
CA PRO A 33 27.94 -21.90 16.29
C PRO A 33 28.66 -21.23 17.47
N PRO A 34 28.98 -19.93 17.37
CA PRO A 34 29.68 -19.21 18.44
C PRO A 34 28.97 -19.27 19.79
N LYS A 35 29.74 -19.37 20.87
CA LYS A 35 29.20 -19.45 22.24
C LYS A 35 28.83 -18.06 22.75
N LEU A 36 27.55 -17.71 22.66
CA LEU A 36 27.02 -16.50 23.29
C LEU A 36 26.64 -16.78 24.76
N ALA A 37 26.86 -15.80 25.65
CA ALA A 37 26.76 -15.98 27.10
C ALA A 37 25.33 -16.35 27.55
N ASP A 38 24.33 -15.61 27.09
CA ASP A 38 22.93 -15.75 27.54
C ASP A 38 22.05 -16.57 26.58
N PHE A 39 22.59 -16.99 25.43
CA PHE A 39 21.80 -17.59 24.34
C PHE A 39 22.37 -18.93 23.85
N ILE A 40 21.48 -19.79 23.34
CA ILE A 40 21.81 -21.04 22.66
C ILE A 40 21.48 -20.86 21.18
N LEU A 41 22.51 -20.69 20.35
CA LEU A 41 22.38 -20.65 18.88
C LEU A 41 22.11 -22.06 18.36
N THR A 42 21.18 -22.21 17.42
CA THR A 42 20.68 -23.52 16.95
C THR A 42 20.74 -23.70 15.44
N GLU A 43 20.03 -22.85 14.69
CA GLU A 43 19.81 -23.01 13.24
C GLU A 43 20.44 -21.84 12.49
N ARG A 44 21.17 -22.10 11.39
CA ARG A 44 21.71 -21.05 10.52
C ARG A 44 20.62 -20.59 9.54
N LEU A 45 20.10 -19.39 9.76
CA LEU A 45 18.98 -18.80 8.99
C LEU A 45 19.44 -18.23 7.64
N GLY A 46 20.65 -17.67 7.61
CA GLY A 46 21.23 -17.04 6.42
C GLY A 46 22.70 -16.65 6.61
N SER A 47 23.33 -16.25 5.51
CA SER A 47 24.71 -15.76 5.49
C SER A 47 24.89 -14.70 4.43
N GLY A 48 25.49 -13.57 4.80
CA GLY A 48 26.05 -12.59 3.89
C GLY A 48 27.58 -12.65 3.87
N THR A 49 28.21 -11.66 3.24
CA THR A 49 29.68 -11.57 3.07
C THR A 49 30.44 -11.44 4.40
N TYR A 50 29.88 -10.70 5.36
CA TYR A 50 30.54 -10.36 6.64
C TYR A 50 29.83 -10.94 7.87
N ALA A 51 28.61 -11.48 7.69
CA ALA A 51 27.72 -11.83 8.78
C ALA A 51 27.01 -13.16 8.54
N THR A 52 26.78 -13.93 9.62
CA THR A 52 25.93 -15.11 9.62
C THR A 52 24.82 -14.94 10.65
N VAL A 53 23.58 -15.22 10.26
CA VAL A 53 22.42 -15.07 11.14
C VAL A 53 21.97 -16.43 11.64
N TYR A 54 21.84 -16.57 12.96
CA TYR A 54 21.40 -17.80 13.62
C TYR A 54 20.10 -17.58 14.38
N LYS A 55 19.23 -18.58 14.42
CA LYS A 55 18.14 -18.66 15.39
C LYS A 55 18.72 -19.03 16.75
N ALA A 56 18.33 -18.33 17.80
CA ALA A 56 18.76 -18.64 19.15
C ALA A 56 17.61 -18.57 20.16
N TYR A 57 17.82 -19.22 21.29
CA TYR A 57 16.93 -19.20 22.45
C TYR A 57 17.66 -18.61 23.65
N ARG A 58 17.03 -17.71 24.42
CA ARG A 58 17.59 -17.23 25.69
C ARG A 58 17.63 -18.39 26.70
N LYS A 59 18.71 -18.49 27.46
CA LYS A 59 18.88 -19.44 28.57
C LYS A 59 17.97 -19.06 29.74
N GLY A 60 17.54 -20.05 30.52
CA GLY A 60 16.52 -19.89 31.57
C GLY A 60 15.10 -20.17 31.06
N ASP A 61 14.12 -20.01 31.95
CA ASP A 61 12.78 -20.60 31.78
C ASP A 61 11.92 -19.94 30.69
N ASN A 62 12.17 -18.66 30.38
CA ASN A 62 11.27 -17.85 29.55
C ASN A 62 11.31 -18.20 28.05
N ARG A 63 12.24 -19.06 27.60
CA ARG A 63 12.36 -19.60 26.22
C ARG A 63 12.23 -18.58 25.07
N GLU A 64 12.62 -17.33 25.30
CA GLU A 64 12.57 -16.25 24.30
C GLU A 64 13.36 -16.65 23.04
N VAL A 65 12.72 -16.51 21.87
CA VAL A 65 13.32 -16.82 20.56
C VAL A 65 13.78 -15.53 19.90
N VAL A 66 15.03 -15.51 19.44
CA VAL A 66 15.67 -14.34 18.81
C VAL A 66 16.42 -14.75 17.54
N ALA A 67 16.72 -13.79 16.68
CA ALA A 67 17.69 -13.93 15.60
C ALA A 67 19.01 -13.25 16.01
N VAL A 68 20.14 -13.95 15.93
CA VAL A 68 21.46 -13.41 16.28
C VAL A 68 22.27 -13.24 14.99
N LYS A 69 22.44 -11.99 14.54
CA LYS A 69 23.34 -11.63 13.44
C LYS A 69 24.76 -11.50 14.01
N VAL A 70 25.60 -12.50 13.73
CA VAL A 70 27.01 -12.57 14.14
C VAL A 70 27.88 -11.95 13.07
N VAL A 71 28.76 -11.02 13.45
CA VAL A 71 29.73 -10.36 12.57
C VAL A 71 31.15 -10.60 13.08
N GLY A 72 32.03 -11.15 12.24
CA GLY A 72 33.42 -11.42 12.63
C GLY A 72 34.28 -10.16 12.59
N LYS A 73 34.90 -9.78 13.71
CA LYS A 73 35.76 -8.57 13.79
C LYS A 73 36.93 -8.64 12.80
N LYS A 74 37.48 -9.84 12.60
CA LYS A 74 38.57 -10.13 11.64
C LYS A 74 38.18 -9.97 10.17
N THR A 75 36.88 -9.90 9.83
CA THR A 75 36.40 -9.71 8.45
C THR A 75 36.01 -8.26 8.11
N LEU A 76 36.10 -7.34 9.08
CA LEU A 76 35.73 -5.93 8.89
C LEU A 76 36.96 -5.10 8.50
N ASN A 77 36.87 -4.39 7.38
CA ASN A 77 37.73 -3.23 7.11
C ASN A 77 37.15 -1.96 7.79
N LYS A 78 37.85 -0.82 7.72
CA LYS A 78 37.42 0.44 8.34
C LYS A 78 36.00 0.86 7.93
N VAL A 79 35.67 0.82 6.64
CA VAL A 79 34.35 1.22 6.12
C VAL A 79 33.26 0.24 6.54
N SER A 80 33.55 -1.07 6.54
CA SER A 80 32.61 -2.09 7.05
C SER A 80 32.39 -1.96 8.57
N MET A 81 33.39 -1.53 9.33
CA MET A 81 33.27 -1.25 10.77
C MET A 81 32.45 0.03 11.01
N GLU A 82 32.70 1.09 10.25
CA GLU A 82 31.91 2.34 10.30
C GLU A 82 30.43 2.08 9.96
N ASN A 83 30.13 1.38 8.87
CA ASN A 83 28.76 0.97 8.52
C ASN A 83 28.08 0.17 9.64
N LEU A 84 28.79 -0.75 10.30
CA LEU A 84 28.23 -1.56 11.40
C LEU A 84 27.95 -0.73 12.66
N LEU A 85 28.76 0.30 12.94
CA LEU A 85 28.49 1.23 14.04
C LEU A 85 27.23 2.05 13.74
N THR A 86 27.08 2.55 12.50
CA THR A 86 25.85 3.24 12.04
C THR A 86 24.63 2.32 12.10
N GLU A 87 24.74 1.04 11.71
CA GLU A 87 23.67 0.05 11.85
C GLU A 87 23.25 -0.12 13.33
N ILE A 88 24.21 -0.27 14.25
CA ILE A 88 23.95 -0.39 15.69
C ILE A 88 23.30 0.89 16.25
N GLU A 89 23.68 2.06 15.76
CA GLU A 89 23.13 3.34 16.21
C GLU A 89 21.68 3.52 15.76
N ILE A 90 21.40 3.34 14.47
CA ILE A 90 20.06 3.40 13.89
C ILE A 90 19.13 2.38 14.56
N LEU A 91 19.57 1.13 14.71
CA LEU A 91 18.75 0.08 15.33
C LEU A 91 18.50 0.29 16.84
N LYS A 92 19.26 1.18 17.52
CA LYS A 92 18.99 1.57 18.92
C LYS A 92 17.93 2.66 19.04
N THR A 93 17.84 3.58 18.08
CA THR A 93 16.88 4.69 18.09
C THR A 93 15.53 4.28 17.49
N VAL A 94 15.54 3.46 16.45
CA VAL A 94 14.34 2.99 15.74
C VAL A 94 13.50 2.05 16.60
N ARG A 95 12.20 2.37 16.74
CA ARG A 95 11.17 1.51 17.34
C ARG A 95 9.86 1.65 16.57
N HIS A 96 9.51 0.65 15.77
CA HIS A 96 8.33 0.68 14.90
C HIS A 96 7.78 -0.74 14.65
N PRO A 97 6.44 -0.98 14.64
CA PRO A 97 5.88 -2.32 14.45
C PRO A 97 6.31 -3.00 13.15
N HIS A 98 6.55 -2.23 12.09
CA HIS A 98 6.99 -2.72 10.78
C HIS A 98 8.50 -2.65 10.55
N ILE A 99 9.30 -2.64 11.62
CA ILE A 99 10.76 -2.79 11.58
C ILE A 99 11.15 -3.91 12.56
N VAL A 100 12.24 -4.63 12.28
CA VAL A 100 12.82 -5.63 13.19
C VAL A 100 13.49 -4.92 14.36
N GLN A 101 13.04 -5.20 15.59
CA GLN A 101 13.65 -4.60 16.77
C GLN A 101 15.04 -5.20 17.07
N LEU A 102 16.01 -4.35 17.41
CA LEU A 102 17.21 -4.76 18.14
C LEU A 102 16.87 -4.84 19.63
N ASN A 103 16.98 -6.05 20.20
CA ASN A 103 16.69 -6.34 21.61
C ASN A 103 17.94 -6.11 22.49
N ASP A 104 19.12 -6.49 22.00
CA ASP A 104 20.41 -6.34 22.69
C ASP A 104 21.59 -6.34 21.70
N PHE A 105 22.77 -5.86 22.12
CA PHE A 105 24.00 -5.98 21.35
C PHE A 105 25.17 -6.40 22.27
N GLN A 106 25.90 -7.45 21.88
CA GLN A 106 27.00 -8.03 22.67
C GLN A 106 28.27 -8.19 21.81
N TRP A 107 29.43 -8.38 22.42
CA TRP A 107 30.68 -8.67 21.71
C TRP A 107 31.64 -9.50 22.58
N ASP A 108 32.53 -10.24 21.91
CA ASP A 108 33.65 -10.95 22.56
C ASP A 108 34.99 -10.51 21.95
N SER A 109 36.05 -11.32 22.04
CA SER A 109 37.36 -11.03 21.44
C SER A 109 37.39 -11.15 19.91
N GLU A 110 36.46 -11.88 19.30
CA GLU A 110 36.48 -12.23 17.87
C GLU A 110 35.25 -11.72 17.09
N ASN A 111 34.11 -11.55 17.76
CA ASN A 111 32.80 -11.34 17.14
C ASN A 111 32.02 -10.16 17.75
N ILE A 112 31.05 -9.67 16.99
CA ILE A 112 29.97 -8.77 17.42
C ILE A 112 28.65 -9.50 17.18
N TYR A 113 27.71 -9.35 18.11
CA TYR A 113 26.41 -10.01 18.13
C TYR A 113 25.31 -8.95 18.18
N LEU A 114 24.48 -8.91 17.13
CA LEU A 114 23.21 -8.18 17.11
C LEU A 114 22.09 -9.16 17.48
N ILE A 115 21.42 -8.94 18.62
CA ILE A 115 20.31 -9.78 19.07
C ILE A 115 19.00 -9.11 18.63
N LEU A 116 18.36 -9.70 17.63
CA LEU A 116 17.23 -9.15 16.89
C LEU A 116 15.94 -9.93 17.18
N GLU A 117 14.81 -9.28 16.99
CA GLU A 117 13.47 -9.86 17.02
C GLU A 117 13.32 -11.05 16.03
N TRP A 118 12.72 -12.15 16.50
CA TRP A 118 12.48 -13.35 15.69
C TRP A 118 11.23 -13.22 14.80
N CYS A 119 11.45 -13.07 13.49
CA CYS A 119 10.40 -13.08 12.47
C CYS A 119 10.17 -14.50 11.92
N SER A 120 9.14 -15.19 12.41
CA SER A 120 8.91 -16.63 12.18
C SER A 120 8.43 -17.02 10.77
N GLY A 121 8.00 -16.08 9.94
CA GLY A 121 7.45 -16.32 8.61
C GLY A 121 8.47 -16.35 7.46
N GLY A 122 9.75 -16.11 7.75
CA GLY A 122 10.80 -15.97 6.73
C GLY A 122 10.77 -14.62 6.02
N ASP A 123 11.28 -14.57 4.79
CA ASP A 123 11.38 -13.35 3.97
C ASP A 123 10.30 -13.24 2.87
N LEU A 124 10.02 -12.00 2.45
CA LEU A 124 9.02 -11.68 1.44
C LEU A 124 9.37 -12.25 0.06
N SER A 125 10.66 -12.43 -0.26
CA SER A 125 11.06 -13.06 -1.53
C SER A 125 10.57 -14.52 -1.58
N ARG A 126 10.80 -15.32 -0.53
CA ARG A 126 10.24 -16.68 -0.42
C ARG A 126 8.71 -16.66 -0.43
N PHE A 127 8.07 -15.66 0.19
CA PHE A 127 6.62 -15.54 0.22
C PHE A 127 6.01 -15.27 -1.17
N ILE A 128 6.64 -14.41 -1.99
CA ILE A 128 6.25 -14.16 -3.39
C ILE A 128 6.51 -15.41 -4.24
N HIS A 129 7.73 -15.96 -4.22
CA HIS A 129 8.12 -17.09 -5.07
C HIS A 129 7.25 -18.33 -4.84
N SER A 130 6.87 -18.62 -3.59
CA SER A 130 5.96 -19.73 -3.25
C SER A 130 4.52 -19.54 -3.74
N ARG A 131 4.12 -18.31 -4.12
CA ARG A 131 2.78 -17.96 -4.66
C ARG A 131 2.80 -17.58 -6.14
N ARG A 132 3.99 -17.44 -6.74
CA ARG A 132 4.28 -16.86 -8.06
C ARG A 132 3.96 -15.37 -8.20
N LEU A 133 2.79 -14.93 -7.73
CA LEU A 133 2.40 -13.51 -7.64
C LEU A 133 1.38 -13.32 -6.51
N LEU A 134 1.15 -12.07 -6.10
CA LEU A 134 0.17 -11.71 -5.08
C LEU A 134 -1.00 -10.94 -5.72
N PRO A 135 -2.27 -11.20 -5.32
CA PRO A 135 -3.40 -10.38 -5.71
C PRO A 135 -3.21 -8.93 -5.25
N GLU A 136 -3.69 -7.95 -6.03
CA GLU A 136 -3.50 -6.51 -5.77
C GLU A 136 -3.90 -6.11 -4.32
N ARG A 137 -4.99 -6.66 -3.79
CA ARG A 137 -5.43 -6.47 -2.39
C ARG A 137 -4.36 -6.85 -1.36
N VAL A 138 -3.62 -7.94 -1.59
CA VAL A 138 -2.54 -8.40 -0.71
C VAL A 138 -1.29 -7.54 -0.90
N ALA A 139 -0.96 -7.19 -2.14
CA ALA A 139 0.13 -6.26 -2.42
C ALA A 139 -0.09 -4.89 -1.76
N ARG A 140 -1.33 -4.39 -1.71
CA ARG A 140 -1.71 -3.13 -1.03
C ARG A 140 -1.50 -3.20 0.48
N LEU A 141 -2.01 -4.25 1.14
CA LEU A 141 -1.81 -4.50 2.57
C LEU A 141 -0.32 -4.66 2.95
N PHE A 142 0.51 -5.13 2.01
CA PHE A 142 1.96 -5.21 2.19
C PHE A 142 2.65 -3.85 1.98
N LEU A 143 2.27 -3.10 0.94
CA LEU A 143 2.86 -1.79 0.67
C LEU A 143 2.49 -0.76 1.75
N GLN A 144 1.30 -0.82 2.33
CA GLN A 144 0.89 -0.03 3.50
C GLN A 144 1.89 -0.18 4.66
N GLN A 145 2.23 -1.41 5.02
CA GLN A 145 3.16 -1.71 6.12
C GLN A 145 4.59 -1.23 5.83
N ILE A 146 5.04 -1.40 4.57
CA ILE A 146 6.32 -0.86 4.09
C ILE A 146 6.31 0.68 4.12
N ALA A 147 5.21 1.30 3.70
CA ALA A 147 5.06 2.76 3.65
C ALA A 147 5.02 3.39 5.05
N CYS A 148 4.36 2.79 6.03
CA CYS A 148 4.46 3.25 7.43
C CYS A 148 5.88 3.11 7.99
N ALA A 149 6.58 2.01 7.71
CA ALA A 149 7.99 1.87 8.12
C ALA A 149 8.89 2.94 7.46
N LEU A 150 8.68 3.19 6.17
CA LEU A 150 9.45 4.18 5.42
C LEU A 150 9.11 5.62 5.82
N GLN A 151 7.85 5.91 6.18
CA GLN A 151 7.44 7.20 6.74
C GLN A 151 8.09 7.44 8.11
N TYR A 152 8.12 6.42 8.97
CA TYR A 152 8.82 6.50 10.25
C TYR A 152 10.32 6.78 10.03
N LEU A 153 11.00 6.07 9.13
CA LEU A 153 12.42 6.30 8.82
C LEU A 153 12.68 7.68 8.21
N HIS A 154 11.89 8.09 7.21
CA HIS A 154 12.00 9.40 6.57
C HIS A 154 11.83 10.55 7.56
N ASN A 155 10.87 10.45 8.48
CA ASN A 155 10.65 11.46 9.55
C ASN A 155 11.81 11.56 10.55
N HIS A 156 12.71 10.56 10.61
CA HIS A 156 13.95 10.59 11.40
C HIS A 156 15.20 10.85 10.54
N ASN A 157 15.02 11.26 9.27
CA ASN A 157 16.08 11.44 8.27
C ASN A 157 16.92 10.16 8.07
N ILE A 158 16.31 8.97 8.01
CA ILE A 158 17.00 7.70 7.75
C ILE A 158 16.58 7.14 6.38
N SER A 159 17.57 6.82 5.55
CA SER A 159 17.39 6.01 4.32
C SER A 159 17.92 4.59 4.55
N HIS A 160 17.27 3.59 3.97
CA HIS A 160 17.64 2.17 4.11
C HIS A 160 18.68 1.74 3.06
N LEU A 161 18.54 2.19 1.82
CA LEU A 161 19.51 2.02 0.71
C LEU A 161 19.74 0.56 0.23
N ASP A 162 18.99 -0.41 0.76
CA ASP A 162 18.97 -1.81 0.29
C ASP A 162 17.58 -2.46 0.51
N LEU A 163 16.51 -1.72 0.20
CA LEU A 163 15.15 -2.25 0.24
C LEU A 163 14.94 -3.31 -0.85
N LYS A 164 14.67 -4.54 -0.42
CA LYS A 164 14.42 -5.70 -1.30
C LYS A 164 13.60 -6.76 -0.57
N PRO A 165 12.89 -7.67 -1.26
CA PRO A 165 12.05 -8.68 -0.60
C PRO A 165 12.79 -9.65 0.33
N GLN A 166 14.12 -9.78 0.21
CA GLN A 166 14.93 -10.58 1.14
C GLN A 166 15.19 -9.86 2.47
N ASN A 167 15.14 -8.52 2.49
CA ASN A 167 15.30 -7.66 3.67
C ASN A 167 13.95 -7.28 4.32
N ILE A 168 12.85 -7.90 3.89
CA ILE A 168 11.50 -7.69 4.44
C ILE A 168 11.02 -9.02 5.00
N LEU A 169 10.99 -9.12 6.32
CA LEU A 169 10.65 -10.35 7.04
C LEU A 169 9.17 -10.38 7.44
N LEU A 170 8.64 -11.59 7.66
CA LEU A 170 7.26 -11.82 8.07
C LEU A 170 7.17 -12.31 9.51
N SER A 171 6.24 -11.75 10.27
CA SER A 171 5.77 -12.30 11.54
C SER A 171 4.24 -12.46 11.46
N GLY A 172 3.79 -13.67 11.13
CA GLY A 172 2.40 -13.91 10.73
C GLY A 172 2.06 -13.14 9.45
N SER A 173 1.14 -12.18 9.54
CA SER A 173 0.76 -11.26 8.46
C SER A 173 1.46 -9.90 8.53
N VAL A 174 2.32 -9.68 9.52
CA VAL A 174 3.04 -8.41 9.74
C VAL A 174 4.36 -8.44 8.97
N LEU A 175 4.59 -7.45 8.10
CA LEU A 175 5.89 -7.21 7.47
C LEU A 175 6.78 -6.36 8.37
N LYS A 176 8.09 -6.66 8.36
CA LYS A 176 9.13 -5.92 9.10
C LYS A 176 10.37 -5.70 8.24
N LEU A 177 10.81 -4.45 8.11
CA LEU A 177 12.09 -4.10 7.47
C LEU A 177 13.27 -4.58 8.33
N ALA A 178 14.30 -5.13 7.69
CA ALA A 178 15.48 -5.74 8.32
C ALA A 178 16.78 -5.38 7.58
N ASP A 179 17.91 -5.76 8.18
CA ASP A 179 19.28 -5.57 7.68
C ASP A 179 19.65 -4.12 7.31
N PHE A 180 19.85 -3.29 8.32
CA PHE A 180 20.20 -1.87 8.18
C PHE A 180 21.70 -1.64 7.90
N GLY A 181 22.44 -2.66 7.45
CA GLY A 181 23.89 -2.61 7.21
C GLY A 181 24.34 -1.66 6.09
N PHE A 182 23.42 -1.17 5.27
CA PHE A 182 23.66 -0.09 4.29
C PHE A 182 23.03 1.26 4.68
N ALA A 183 22.16 1.27 5.69
CA ALA A 183 21.35 2.43 6.06
C ALA A 183 22.19 3.60 6.57
N SER A 184 21.64 4.80 6.43
CA SER A 184 22.37 6.05 6.67
C SER A 184 21.43 7.18 7.05
N TYR A 185 21.92 8.11 7.86
CA TYR A 185 21.21 9.37 8.05
C TYR A 185 21.37 10.23 6.80
N MET A 186 20.25 10.72 6.26
CA MET A 186 20.17 11.54 5.05
C MET A 186 19.04 12.57 5.21
N SER A 187 19.41 13.83 5.39
CA SER A 187 18.52 14.99 5.32
C SER A 187 18.05 15.22 3.88
N PRO A 188 17.01 16.05 3.63
CA PRO A 188 16.57 16.41 2.27
C PRO A 188 17.61 17.10 1.38
N TRP A 189 18.75 17.51 1.94
CA TRP A 189 19.87 18.18 1.27
C TRP A 189 21.12 17.30 1.16
N ASP A 190 21.10 16.08 1.71
CA ASP A 190 22.27 15.20 1.79
C ASP A 190 22.31 14.23 0.60
N GLU A 191 23.38 14.30 -0.20
CA GLU A 191 23.63 13.42 -1.33
C GLU A 191 24.71 12.37 -1.01
N GLN A 192 24.59 11.18 -1.60
CA GLN A 192 25.61 10.14 -1.53
C GLN A 192 26.08 9.69 -2.92
N SER A 193 27.34 9.24 -2.97
CA SER A 193 28.01 8.74 -4.18
C SER A 193 28.55 7.31 -4.06
N ALA A 194 28.47 6.73 -2.86
CA ALA A 194 28.85 5.34 -2.60
C ALA A 194 27.82 4.38 -3.20
N LEU A 195 28.26 3.47 -4.07
CA LEU A 195 27.40 2.43 -4.63
C LEU A 195 27.04 1.42 -3.52
N ARG A 196 25.77 1.40 -3.10
CA ARG A 196 25.23 0.58 -2.00
C ARG A 196 24.00 -0.20 -2.48
N GLY A 197 23.65 -1.28 -1.78
CA GLY A 197 22.45 -2.07 -2.05
C GLY A 197 22.60 -3.14 -3.15
N SER A 198 21.47 -3.69 -3.57
CA SER A 198 21.38 -4.90 -4.41
C SER A 198 20.96 -4.58 -5.85
N PRO A 199 21.79 -4.81 -6.89
CA PRO A 199 21.62 -4.25 -8.24
C PRO A 199 20.28 -4.41 -8.96
N LEU A 200 19.45 -5.40 -8.61
CA LEU A 200 18.10 -5.56 -9.18
C LEU A 200 17.07 -4.55 -8.64
N TYR A 201 17.35 -3.94 -7.49
CA TYR A 201 16.46 -3.04 -6.75
C TYR A 201 16.98 -1.59 -6.70
N MET A 202 18.25 -1.36 -7.07
CA MET A 202 18.88 -0.04 -7.08
C MET A 202 18.25 0.91 -8.11
N ALA A 203 18.20 2.20 -7.76
CA ALA A 203 17.72 3.25 -8.65
C ALA A 203 18.74 3.58 -9.76
N PRO A 204 18.31 3.94 -10.99
CA PRO A 204 19.21 4.16 -12.12
C PRO A 204 20.30 5.21 -11.86
N GLU A 205 19.97 6.28 -11.14
CA GLU A 205 20.89 7.36 -10.78
C GLU A 205 22.08 6.88 -9.91
N MET A 206 21.90 5.86 -9.07
CA MET A 206 22.99 5.30 -8.25
C MET A 206 24.09 4.69 -9.13
N VAL A 207 23.70 4.09 -10.25
CA VAL A 207 24.60 3.42 -11.21
C VAL A 207 25.11 4.38 -12.28
N CYS A 208 24.25 5.29 -12.75
CA CYS A 208 24.50 6.16 -13.91
C CYS A 208 25.07 7.53 -13.51
N ARG A 209 24.49 8.21 -12.51
CA ARG A 209 24.92 9.54 -12.05
C ARG A 209 25.97 9.44 -10.94
N ARG A 210 25.90 8.40 -10.10
CA ARG A 210 26.71 8.23 -8.85
C ARG A 210 26.59 9.41 -7.88
N GLN A 211 25.41 10.01 -7.87
CA GLN A 211 24.99 11.09 -6.99
C GLN A 211 23.48 10.89 -6.81
N TYR A 212 23.04 10.69 -5.57
CA TYR A 212 21.65 10.33 -5.25
C TYR A 212 21.27 10.74 -3.83
N ASP A 213 19.98 10.90 -3.58
CA ASP A 213 19.38 11.21 -2.28
C ASP A 213 18.45 10.08 -1.79
N SER A 214 17.62 10.34 -0.78
CA SER A 214 16.68 9.36 -0.21
C SER A 214 15.61 8.83 -1.20
N ARG A 215 15.35 9.49 -2.34
CA ARG A 215 14.38 9.06 -3.37
C ARG A 215 14.71 7.71 -4.03
N VAL A 216 15.91 7.15 -3.79
CA VAL A 216 16.27 5.79 -4.24
C VAL A 216 15.48 4.68 -3.53
N ASP A 217 15.08 4.91 -2.27
CA ASP A 217 14.25 3.93 -1.53
C ASP A 217 12.85 3.81 -2.16
N LEU A 218 12.30 4.91 -2.71
CA LEU A 218 11.01 4.90 -3.41
C LEU A 218 11.07 4.11 -4.73
N TRP A 219 12.17 4.20 -5.48
CA TRP A 219 12.39 3.33 -6.64
C TRP A 219 12.43 1.85 -6.22
N SER A 220 13.17 1.55 -5.15
CA SER A 220 13.28 0.18 -4.61
C SER A 220 11.91 -0.37 -4.17
N VAL A 221 11.06 0.46 -3.55
CA VAL A 221 9.66 0.14 -3.24
C VAL A 221 8.82 -0.10 -4.51
N GLY A 222 9.03 0.67 -5.57
CA GLY A 222 8.44 0.43 -6.89
C GLY A 222 8.84 -0.93 -7.49
N VAL A 223 10.11 -1.31 -7.36
CA VAL A 223 10.61 -2.63 -7.80
C VAL A 223 9.97 -3.77 -6.99
N ILE A 224 9.87 -3.61 -5.67
CA ILE A 224 9.19 -4.57 -4.78
C ILE A 224 7.71 -4.73 -5.18
N LEU A 225 7.01 -3.61 -5.43
CA LEU A 225 5.62 -3.64 -5.87
C LEU A 225 5.48 -4.38 -7.22
N TYR A 226 6.34 -4.09 -8.20
CA TYR A 226 6.39 -4.80 -9.48
C TYR A 226 6.61 -6.31 -9.28
N GLU A 227 7.56 -6.71 -8.43
CA GLU A 227 7.84 -8.12 -8.12
C GLU A 227 6.65 -8.82 -7.44
N THR A 228 5.95 -8.16 -6.50
CA THR A 228 4.76 -8.75 -5.86
C THR A 228 3.61 -8.98 -6.84
N LEU A 229 3.39 -8.06 -7.80
CA LEU A 229 2.28 -8.12 -8.75
C LEU A 229 2.55 -9.05 -9.95
N PHE A 230 3.81 -9.13 -10.40
CA PHE A 230 4.19 -9.82 -11.66
C PHE A 230 5.18 -10.98 -11.47
N GLY A 231 5.59 -11.28 -10.24
CA GLY A 231 6.41 -12.45 -9.89
C GLY A 231 7.89 -12.37 -10.25
N ARG A 232 8.35 -11.21 -10.73
CA ARG A 232 9.76 -10.93 -11.08
C ARG A 232 10.01 -9.42 -11.06
N ALA A 233 11.22 -8.98 -10.73
CA ALA A 233 11.64 -7.59 -10.88
C ALA A 233 11.61 -7.14 -12.36
N PRO A 234 11.40 -5.84 -12.68
CA PRO A 234 11.31 -5.36 -14.06
C PRO A 234 12.64 -5.51 -14.82
N PHE A 235 13.78 -5.40 -14.13
CA PHE A 235 15.11 -5.60 -14.71
C PHE A 235 15.65 -7.03 -14.53
N ALA A 236 14.80 -8.04 -14.30
CA ALA A 236 15.25 -9.43 -14.24
C ALA A 236 16.03 -9.82 -15.52
N SER A 237 17.26 -10.28 -15.34
CA SER A 237 18.26 -10.53 -16.39
C SER A 237 19.00 -11.84 -16.14
N ARG A 238 19.57 -12.42 -17.20
CA ARG A 238 20.41 -13.64 -17.16
C ARG A 238 21.89 -13.34 -16.91
N SER A 239 22.31 -12.10 -17.10
CA SER A 239 23.69 -11.65 -16.84
C SER A 239 23.73 -10.25 -16.21
N TYR A 240 24.85 -9.91 -15.57
CA TYR A 240 25.08 -8.56 -15.04
C TYR A 240 25.13 -7.50 -16.15
N ALA A 241 25.70 -7.83 -17.32
CA ALA A 241 25.75 -6.91 -18.46
C ALA A 241 24.33 -6.56 -19.00
N GLU A 242 23.45 -7.55 -19.10
CA GLU A 242 22.05 -7.36 -19.49
C GLU A 242 21.25 -6.56 -18.42
N LEU A 243 21.61 -6.70 -17.14
CA LEU A 243 21.06 -5.86 -16.07
C LEU A 243 21.55 -4.41 -16.19
N GLU A 244 22.84 -4.21 -16.38
CA GLU A 244 23.44 -2.87 -16.55
C GLU A 244 22.90 -2.16 -17.79
N GLU A 245 22.70 -2.86 -18.90
CA GLU A 245 22.05 -2.33 -20.11
C GLU A 245 20.63 -1.83 -19.84
N LYS A 246 19.80 -2.63 -19.13
CA LYS A 246 18.42 -2.23 -18.76
C LYS A 246 18.40 -1.05 -17.79
N ILE A 247 19.35 -1.00 -16.85
CA ILE A 247 19.48 0.14 -15.91
C ILE A 247 19.87 1.41 -16.67
N ARG A 248 20.87 1.34 -17.58
CA ARG A 248 21.37 2.48 -18.37
C ARG A 248 20.46 2.93 -19.51
N SER A 249 19.46 2.15 -19.90
CA SER A 249 18.54 2.50 -20.99
C SER A 249 17.53 3.57 -20.55
N ASP A 250 17.28 4.58 -21.39
CA ASP A 250 16.27 5.62 -21.13
C ASP A 250 14.81 5.13 -21.32
N LYS A 251 14.60 3.87 -21.73
CA LYS A 251 13.25 3.33 -21.97
C LYS A 251 12.43 3.26 -20.67
N PRO A 252 11.20 3.80 -20.64
CA PRO A 252 10.33 3.74 -19.46
C PRO A 252 9.96 2.29 -19.09
N ILE A 253 9.52 2.07 -17.85
CA ILE A 253 9.09 0.74 -17.42
C ILE A 253 7.70 0.41 -17.99
N GLU A 254 7.65 -0.61 -18.84
CA GLU A 254 6.40 -1.18 -19.33
C GLU A 254 5.86 -2.25 -18.36
N LEU A 255 4.55 -2.22 -18.11
CA LEU A 255 3.85 -3.28 -17.39
C LEU A 255 3.55 -4.45 -18.35
N PRO A 256 3.51 -5.71 -17.88
CA PRO A 256 3.28 -6.86 -18.76
C PRO A 256 1.99 -6.75 -19.58
N ALA A 257 2.02 -7.26 -20.81
CA ALA A 257 0.84 -7.30 -21.68
C ALA A 257 -0.30 -8.05 -20.98
N GLY A 258 -1.47 -7.40 -20.87
CA GLY A 258 -2.62 -7.92 -20.14
C GLY A 258 -2.59 -7.74 -18.61
N ALA A 259 -1.69 -6.94 -18.05
CA ALA A 259 -1.62 -6.64 -16.61
C ALA A 259 -2.94 -6.08 -16.05
N ARG A 260 -3.69 -6.93 -15.34
CA ARG A 260 -4.94 -6.61 -14.64
C ARG A 260 -4.63 -5.99 -13.27
N VAL A 261 -4.39 -4.69 -13.26
CA VAL A 261 -4.22 -3.86 -12.05
C VAL A 261 -5.09 -2.61 -12.18
N SER A 262 -5.57 -2.09 -11.05
CA SER A 262 -6.41 -0.88 -10.98
C SER A 262 -5.69 0.36 -11.52
N ARG A 263 -6.46 1.41 -11.87
CA ARG A 263 -5.92 2.69 -12.35
C ARG A 263 -4.94 3.29 -11.33
N ASN A 264 -5.32 3.31 -10.05
CA ASN A 264 -4.49 3.85 -8.98
C ASN A 264 -3.25 2.99 -8.70
N CYS A 265 -3.33 1.66 -8.89
CA CYS A 265 -2.15 0.79 -8.80
C CYS A 265 -1.13 1.10 -9.91
N ARG A 266 -1.62 1.36 -11.12
CA ARG A 266 -0.81 1.67 -12.30
C ARG A 266 -0.15 3.04 -12.17
N ASP A 267 -0.87 4.06 -11.70
CA ASP A 267 -0.32 5.41 -11.46
C ASP A 267 0.83 5.35 -10.45
N LEU A 268 0.57 4.76 -9.27
CA LEU A 268 1.57 4.59 -8.21
C LEU A 268 2.82 3.89 -8.72
N LEU A 269 2.65 2.72 -9.37
CA LEU A 269 3.77 1.88 -9.78
C LEU A 269 4.64 2.58 -10.84
N LEU A 270 4.04 3.26 -11.80
CA LEU A 270 4.78 3.97 -12.85
C LEU A 270 5.48 5.23 -12.31
N ARG A 271 4.90 5.93 -11.34
CA ARG A 271 5.50 7.13 -10.71
C ARG A 271 6.58 6.80 -9.67
N LEU A 272 6.53 5.63 -9.04
CA LEU A 272 7.65 5.09 -8.25
C LEU A 272 8.81 4.63 -9.15
N LEU A 273 8.50 4.04 -10.30
CA LEU A 273 9.46 3.56 -11.29
C LEU A 273 9.79 4.58 -12.39
N ASP A 274 9.69 5.86 -12.06
CA ASP A 274 10.24 6.92 -12.91
C ASP A 274 11.77 6.95 -12.77
N ARG A 275 12.46 7.03 -13.91
CA ARG A 275 13.92 6.97 -14.00
C ARG A 275 14.58 8.26 -13.57
N ASP A 276 13.93 9.41 -13.78
CA ASP A 276 14.47 10.69 -13.34
C ASP A 276 13.98 10.97 -11.90
N PRO A 277 14.86 11.04 -10.88
CA PRO A 277 14.44 11.25 -9.50
C PRO A 277 13.67 12.57 -9.31
N ASP A 278 13.85 13.55 -10.19
CA ASP A 278 13.24 14.88 -10.11
C ASP A 278 11.79 14.94 -10.64
N THR A 279 11.35 13.96 -11.43
CA THR A 279 9.92 13.74 -11.77
C THR A 279 9.28 12.57 -11.01
N ARG A 280 10.09 11.68 -10.43
CA ARG A 280 9.65 10.57 -9.57
C ARG A 280 8.76 11.05 -8.41
N LEU A 281 7.80 10.21 -8.03
CA LEU A 281 6.92 10.39 -6.88
C LEU A 281 7.71 10.79 -5.62
N THR A 282 7.35 11.90 -4.99
CA THR A 282 7.99 12.33 -3.74
C THR A 282 7.44 11.57 -2.54
N PHE A 283 8.18 11.52 -1.41
CA PHE A 283 7.72 10.86 -0.17
C PHE A 283 6.32 11.35 0.27
N THR A 284 6.09 12.66 0.27
CA THR A 284 4.79 13.25 0.62
C THR A 284 3.67 12.77 -0.32
N GLN A 285 3.93 12.69 -1.63
CA GLN A 285 2.97 12.19 -2.62
C GLN A 285 2.76 10.67 -2.53
N PHE A 286 3.78 9.92 -2.10
CA PHE A 286 3.71 8.47 -1.89
C PHE A 286 2.83 8.14 -0.68
N PHE A 287 3.06 8.79 0.46
CA PHE A 287 2.30 8.55 1.69
C PHE A 287 0.82 8.99 1.59
N SER A 288 0.51 10.00 0.76
CA SER A 288 -0.86 10.45 0.47
C SER A 288 -1.47 9.80 -0.78
N HIS A 289 -0.81 8.82 -1.40
CA HIS A 289 -1.31 8.25 -2.65
C HIS A 289 -2.61 7.43 -2.44
N PRO A 290 -3.68 7.63 -3.22
CA PRO A 290 -4.98 6.93 -3.04
C PRO A 290 -4.97 5.40 -3.19
N TRP A 291 -3.84 4.81 -3.60
CA TRP A 291 -3.65 3.35 -3.57
C TRP A 291 -2.90 2.87 -2.32
N VAL A 292 -2.04 3.72 -1.73
CA VAL A 292 -1.32 3.38 -0.50
C VAL A 292 -2.26 3.53 0.69
N ASP A 293 -2.97 4.66 0.76
CA ASP A 293 -4.01 4.92 1.78
C ASP A 293 -3.55 4.62 3.22
N LEU A 294 -2.72 5.50 3.77
CA LEU A 294 -2.27 5.41 5.16
C LEU A 294 -3.29 5.96 6.17
N GLU A 295 -4.31 6.72 5.73
CA GLU A 295 -5.32 7.30 6.61
C GLU A 295 -6.28 6.24 7.17
N HIS A 296 -6.72 5.32 6.30
CA HIS A 296 -7.55 4.18 6.69
C HIS A 296 -6.73 2.96 7.13
N MET A 297 -5.39 3.06 7.18
CA MET A 297 -4.55 1.97 7.69
C MET A 297 -4.83 1.74 9.19
N PRO A 298 -5.21 0.52 9.62
CA PRO A 298 -5.66 0.26 10.99
C PRO A 298 -4.58 0.50 12.05
N ASN A 299 -4.82 1.51 12.86
CA ASN A 299 -4.01 1.86 14.02
C ASN A 299 -4.94 2.38 15.15
N ALA A 300 -4.40 2.63 16.34
CA ALA A 300 -5.19 3.01 17.51
C ALA A 300 -5.97 4.33 17.33
N GLU A 301 -5.43 5.30 16.57
CA GLU A 301 -6.07 6.58 16.28
C GLU A 301 -7.15 6.44 15.20
N SER A 302 -6.85 5.74 14.10
CA SER A 302 -7.80 5.45 13.01
C SER A 302 -9.02 4.65 13.53
N LEU A 303 -8.79 3.68 14.43
CA LEU A 303 -9.85 2.95 15.14
C LEU A 303 -10.57 3.77 16.23
N GLY A 304 -10.00 4.90 16.66
CA GLY A 304 -10.69 5.90 17.48
C GLY A 304 -11.66 6.72 16.63
N LYS A 305 -11.15 7.35 15.57
CA LYS A 305 -11.92 8.12 14.57
C LYS A 305 -13.13 7.32 14.05
N ALA A 306 -12.91 6.05 13.69
CA ALA A 306 -13.97 5.14 13.24
C ALA A 306 -15.15 5.01 14.24
N LYS A 307 -14.85 4.91 15.55
CA LYS A 307 -15.87 4.83 16.60
C LYS A 307 -16.60 6.15 16.78
N ASP A 308 -15.87 7.26 16.79
CA ASP A 308 -16.45 8.60 16.95
C ASP A 308 -17.36 8.95 15.76
N LEU A 309 -17.03 8.48 14.56
CA LEU A 309 -17.87 8.60 13.36
C LEU A 309 -19.16 7.77 13.50
N VAL A 310 -19.10 6.49 13.92
CA VAL A 310 -20.32 5.69 14.18
C VAL A 310 -21.20 6.29 15.26
N LEU A 311 -20.62 6.79 16.36
CA LEU A 311 -21.40 7.39 17.45
C LEU A 311 -22.19 8.60 16.94
N LYS A 312 -21.58 9.44 16.09
CA LYS A 312 -22.26 10.55 15.41
C LYS A 312 -23.27 10.07 14.36
N ALA A 313 -22.96 9.01 13.61
CA ALA A 313 -23.87 8.43 12.62
C ALA A 313 -25.16 7.92 13.28
N VAL A 314 -25.04 7.14 14.36
CA VAL A 314 -26.16 6.61 15.16
C VAL A 314 -26.97 7.75 15.78
N GLN A 315 -26.34 8.81 16.28
CA GLN A 315 -27.06 10.00 16.76
C GLN A 315 -27.85 10.65 15.62
N LYS A 316 -27.24 10.86 14.45
CA LYS A 316 -27.89 11.49 13.30
C LYS A 316 -29.04 10.67 12.72
N ASP A 317 -28.90 9.35 12.74
CA ASP A 317 -29.92 8.38 12.38
C ASP A 317 -31.15 8.51 13.31
N GLN A 318 -30.92 8.64 14.63
CA GLN A 318 -31.96 8.88 15.64
C GLN A 318 -32.60 10.28 15.57
N GLU A 319 -31.84 11.30 15.15
CA GLU A 319 -32.36 12.65 14.86
C GLU A 319 -33.19 12.71 13.57
N GLY A 320 -33.18 11.65 12.75
CA GLY A 320 -33.86 11.60 11.45
C GLY A 320 -33.09 12.25 10.30
N ASP A 321 -31.84 12.67 10.54
CA ASP A 321 -30.94 13.30 9.57
C ASP A 321 -30.24 12.21 8.72
N ARG A 322 -31.05 11.56 7.88
CA ARG A 322 -30.67 10.34 7.11
C ARG A 322 -29.43 10.56 6.23
N SER A 323 -29.28 11.76 5.65
CA SER A 323 -28.18 12.08 4.75
C SER A 323 -26.85 12.24 5.51
N ALA A 324 -26.85 12.98 6.62
CA ALA A 324 -25.65 13.08 7.47
C ALA A 324 -25.31 11.73 8.13
N ALA A 325 -26.34 10.97 8.55
CA ALA A 325 -26.15 9.62 9.09
C ALA A 325 -25.48 8.68 8.08
N LEU A 326 -25.98 8.62 6.85
CA LEU A 326 -25.39 7.85 5.75
C LEU A 326 -23.93 8.22 5.51
N SER A 327 -23.64 9.51 5.36
CA SER A 327 -22.28 10.01 5.14
C SER A 327 -21.32 9.60 6.26
N LEU A 328 -21.75 9.73 7.52
CA LEU A 328 -20.96 9.34 8.69
C LEU A 328 -20.78 7.82 8.85
N TYR A 329 -21.77 7.00 8.47
CA TYR A 329 -21.61 5.55 8.42
C TYR A 329 -20.61 5.14 7.33
N CYS A 330 -20.66 5.75 6.14
CA CYS A 330 -19.70 5.49 5.07
C CYS A 330 -18.26 5.80 5.52
N SER A 331 -18.00 6.98 6.06
CA SER A 331 -16.62 7.29 6.52
C SER A 331 -16.17 6.54 7.76
N ALA A 332 -17.09 6.07 8.61
CA ALA A 332 -16.72 5.11 9.64
C ALA A 332 -16.30 3.75 9.05
N LEU A 333 -17.00 3.29 8.01
CA LEU A 333 -16.70 2.05 7.31
C LEU A 333 -15.34 2.11 6.63
N GLU A 334 -14.99 3.23 5.97
CA GLU A 334 -13.67 3.44 5.35
C GLU A 334 -12.51 3.05 6.30
N HIS A 335 -12.60 3.37 7.60
CA HIS A 335 -11.64 2.92 8.63
C HIS A 335 -11.84 1.49 9.17
N PHE A 336 -13.07 1.05 9.44
CA PHE A 336 -13.32 -0.28 10.03
C PHE A 336 -13.11 -1.45 9.04
N VAL A 337 -13.25 -1.18 7.75
CA VAL A 337 -13.15 -2.17 6.67
C VAL A 337 -11.73 -2.73 6.54
N PRO A 338 -10.66 -1.92 6.45
CA PRO A 338 -9.28 -2.39 6.55
C PRO A 338 -8.99 -3.11 7.88
N ALA A 339 -9.59 -2.69 9.00
CA ALA A 339 -9.32 -3.26 10.32
C ALA A 339 -9.68 -4.75 10.44
N ILE A 340 -10.69 -5.22 9.69
CA ILE A 340 -10.99 -6.66 9.57
C ILE A 340 -9.79 -7.45 9.06
N HIS A 341 -8.96 -6.88 8.17
CA HIS A 341 -7.81 -7.59 7.62
C HIS A 341 -6.64 -7.67 8.62
N TYR A 342 -6.37 -6.58 9.33
CA TYR A 342 -5.25 -6.46 10.28
C TYR A 342 -5.49 -7.15 11.64
N GLU A 343 -6.74 -7.32 12.11
CA GLU A 343 -6.99 -8.07 13.34
C GLU A 343 -6.59 -9.55 13.20
N THR A 344 -5.77 -10.03 14.13
CA THR A 344 -5.18 -11.39 14.12
C THR A 344 -5.92 -12.34 15.05
N ASP A 345 -6.55 -11.84 16.11
CA ASP A 345 -7.40 -12.64 16.99
C ASP A 345 -8.72 -13.00 16.28
N ARG A 346 -9.04 -14.29 16.19
CA ARG A 346 -10.22 -14.77 15.47
C ARG A 346 -11.53 -14.24 16.06
N LEU A 347 -11.66 -14.21 17.38
CA LEU A 347 -12.91 -13.82 18.06
C LEU A 347 -13.19 -12.32 17.87
N ARG A 348 -12.15 -11.48 17.99
CA ARG A 348 -12.23 -10.06 17.68
C ARG A 348 -12.48 -9.79 16.20
N LYS A 349 -11.82 -10.52 15.30
CA LYS A 349 -12.00 -10.40 13.84
C LYS A 349 -13.44 -10.69 13.44
N ASP A 350 -14.04 -11.73 13.99
CA ASP A 350 -15.42 -12.13 13.66
C ASP A 350 -16.47 -11.22 14.35
N ALA A 351 -16.21 -10.74 15.58
CA ALA A 351 -17.03 -9.71 16.21
C ALA A 351 -16.98 -8.37 15.44
N LEU A 352 -15.79 -7.97 14.95
CA LEU A 352 -15.61 -6.78 14.12
C LEU A 352 -16.32 -6.92 12.75
N ARG A 353 -16.22 -8.09 12.11
CA ARG A 353 -16.97 -8.41 10.88
C ARG A 353 -18.48 -8.29 11.09
N GLN A 354 -19.00 -8.83 12.20
CA GLN A 354 -20.42 -8.72 12.53
C GLN A 354 -20.85 -7.26 12.73
N LYS A 355 -20.01 -6.43 13.37
CA LYS A 355 -20.26 -5.00 13.55
C LYS A 355 -20.21 -4.21 12.25
N VAL A 356 -19.21 -4.46 11.40
CA VAL A 356 -19.13 -3.86 10.06
C VAL A 356 -20.33 -4.25 9.20
N SER A 357 -20.74 -5.52 9.20
CA SER A 357 -21.94 -5.97 8.48
C SER A 357 -23.23 -5.26 8.96
N GLN A 358 -23.37 -4.99 10.26
CA GLN A 358 -24.49 -4.19 10.79
C GLN A 358 -24.46 -2.74 10.28
N TYR A 359 -23.28 -2.10 10.24
CA TYR A 359 -23.15 -0.73 9.75
C TYR A 359 -23.31 -0.63 8.21
N VAL A 360 -22.85 -1.62 7.45
CA VAL A 360 -23.11 -1.72 5.99
C VAL A 360 -24.60 -1.86 5.72
N SER A 361 -25.29 -2.81 6.37
CA SER A 361 -26.75 -2.99 6.21
C SER A 361 -27.51 -1.69 6.52
N ARG A 362 -27.12 -0.97 7.58
CA ARG A 362 -27.78 0.29 7.93
C ARG A 362 -27.46 1.43 6.94
N ALA A 363 -26.25 1.47 6.39
CA ALA A 363 -25.89 2.41 5.32
C ALA A 363 -26.66 2.11 4.02
N GLU A 364 -26.85 0.85 3.66
CA GLU A 364 -27.66 0.45 2.49
C GLU A 364 -29.15 0.81 2.68
N GLU A 365 -29.72 0.57 3.87
CA GLU A 365 -31.07 1.02 4.24
C GLU A 365 -31.21 2.55 4.14
N LEU A 366 -30.26 3.30 4.72
CA LEU A 366 -30.27 4.76 4.69
C LEU A 366 -30.07 5.31 3.27
N LYS A 367 -29.24 4.67 2.44
CA LYS A 367 -29.08 5.03 1.02
C LYS A 367 -30.40 4.86 0.27
N ALA A 368 -31.09 3.73 0.44
CA ALA A 368 -32.40 3.50 -0.18
C ALA A 368 -33.46 4.52 0.27
N LEU A 369 -33.47 4.89 1.56
CA LEU A 369 -34.37 5.91 2.09
C LEU A 369 -34.06 7.31 1.54
N VAL A 370 -32.79 7.72 1.51
CA VAL A 370 -32.36 9.03 0.95
C VAL A 370 -32.68 9.11 -0.55
N SER A 371 -32.46 8.04 -1.32
CA SER A 371 -32.87 7.98 -2.72
C SER A 371 -34.40 8.10 -2.90
N ALA A 372 -35.19 7.51 -2.01
CA ALA A 372 -36.66 7.63 -2.05
C ALA A 372 -37.16 9.04 -1.69
N ASP A 373 -36.63 9.65 -0.63
CA ASP A 373 -36.93 11.04 -0.23
C ASP A 373 -36.60 12.02 -1.36
N ASN A 374 -35.44 11.83 -2.01
CA ASN A 374 -34.99 12.64 -3.13
C ASN A 374 -35.86 12.45 -4.38
N ASN A 375 -36.23 11.22 -4.74
CA ASN A 375 -37.12 10.97 -5.88
C ASN A 375 -38.48 11.64 -5.71
N LEU A 376 -39.08 11.56 -4.52
CA LEU A 376 -40.34 12.25 -4.20
C LEU A 376 -40.21 13.78 -4.34
N CYS A 377 -39.08 14.34 -3.90
CA CYS A 377 -38.76 15.76 -4.11
C CYS A 377 -38.67 16.10 -5.62
N PHE A 378 -37.98 15.27 -6.40
CA PHE A 378 -37.74 15.53 -7.83
C PHE A 378 -39.02 15.43 -8.67
N GLU A 379 -39.94 14.51 -8.36
CA GLU A 379 -41.27 14.45 -9.00
C GLU A 379 -42.08 15.73 -8.74
N GLN A 380 -42.08 16.25 -7.51
CA GLN A 380 -42.79 17.48 -7.15
C GLN A 380 -42.33 18.70 -7.98
N PHE A 381 -41.02 18.81 -8.26
CA PHE A 381 -40.47 19.91 -9.05
C PHE A 381 -40.54 19.69 -10.58
N LYS A 382 -40.75 18.46 -11.07
CA LYS A 382 -40.87 18.18 -12.52
C LYS A 382 -41.97 19.02 -13.17
N SER A 383 -43.12 19.18 -12.50
CA SER A 383 -44.22 20.04 -12.95
C SER A 383 -43.93 21.56 -12.87
N THR A 384 -42.88 21.98 -12.15
CA THR A 384 -42.51 23.41 -12.00
C THR A 384 -41.67 23.90 -13.18
N ARG A 385 -40.74 23.07 -13.69
CA ARG A 385 -39.84 23.42 -14.80
C ARG A 385 -40.57 23.76 -16.10
N ASP A 386 -41.62 23.01 -16.45
CA ASP A 386 -42.35 23.25 -17.69
C ASP A 386 -43.22 24.52 -17.64
N ILE A 387 -43.72 24.88 -16.45
CA ILE A 387 -44.35 26.19 -16.22
C ILE A 387 -43.32 27.31 -16.36
N LEU A 388 -42.11 27.14 -15.81
CA LEU A 388 -41.02 28.13 -15.98
C LEU A 388 -40.62 28.34 -17.44
N ARG A 389 -40.51 27.26 -18.24
CA ARG A 389 -40.24 27.33 -19.68
C ARG A 389 -41.26 28.17 -20.43
N GLU A 390 -42.56 28.06 -20.09
CA GLU A 390 -43.60 28.91 -20.67
C GLU A 390 -43.51 30.36 -20.16
N MET A 391 -43.19 30.56 -18.88
CA MET A 391 -43.06 31.89 -18.27
C MET A 391 -41.75 32.64 -18.61
N SER A 392 -40.76 32.00 -19.22
CA SER A 392 -39.46 32.59 -19.62
C SER A 392 -39.22 32.61 -21.14
N ARG A 393 -40.28 32.54 -21.96
CA ARG A 393 -40.19 32.66 -23.44
C ARG A 393 -39.54 33.98 -23.92
N ASP A 394 -39.55 35.01 -23.07
CA ASP A 394 -38.90 36.32 -23.22
C ASP A 394 -37.41 36.33 -22.85
N GLN A 395 -36.88 35.28 -22.21
CA GLN A 395 -35.54 35.24 -21.61
C GLN A 395 -34.69 34.06 -22.17
N PRO A 396 -34.01 34.22 -23.33
CA PRO A 396 -33.24 33.14 -23.96
C PRO A 396 -32.18 32.49 -23.07
N ARG A 397 -31.53 33.26 -22.17
CA ARG A 397 -30.57 32.71 -21.19
C ARG A 397 -31.22 31.75 -20.19
N VAL A 398 -32.41 32.08 -19.70
CA VAL A 398 -33.13 31.23 -18.74
C VAL A 398 -33.62 29.95 -19.42
N LEU A 399 -34.11 30.05 -20.66
CA LEU A 399 -34.43 28.86 -21.47
C LEU A 399 -33.21 27.94 -21.65
N ALA A 400 -32.07 28.47 -22.10
CA ALA A 400 -30.85 27.69 -22.28
C ALA A 400 -30.36 27.03 -20.97
N ALA A 401 -30.49 27.72 -19.83
CA ALA A 401 -30.14 27.17 -18.52
C ALA A 401 -31.12 26.06 -18.07
N LEU A 402 -32.42 26.20 -18.33
CA LEU A 402 -33.45 25.17 -18.08
C LEU A 402 -33.33 23.97 -19.04
N GLU A 403 -32.79 24.18 -20.25
CA GLU A 403 -32.42 23.11 -21.19
C GLU A 403 -31.19 22.35 -20.68
N LEU A 404 -30.11 23.04 -20.27
CA LEU A 404 -28.94 22.40 -19.65
C LEU A 404 -29.32 21.57 -18.41
N ALA A 405 -30.18 22.12 -17.54
CA ALA A 405 -30.75 21.38 -16.40
C ALA A 405 -31.49 20.11 -16.86
N SER A 406 -32.28 20.21 -17.92
CA SER A 406 -33.05 19.08 -18.45
C SER A 406 -32.16 18.01 -19.09
N THR A 407 -31.04 18.40 -19.71
CA THR A 407 -30.03 17.47 -20.23
C THR A 407 -29.32 16.74 -19.10
N ALA A 408 -28.87 17.46 -18.05
CA ALA A 408 -28.26 16.84 -16.87
C ALA A 408 -29.23 15.85 -16.18
N ILE A 409 -30.49 16.25 -16.03
CA ILE A 409 -31.57 15.40 -15.49
C ILE A 409 -31.83 14.18 -16.37
N ALA A 410 -31.81 14.32 -17.70
CA ALA A 410 -31.98 13.19 -18.61
C ALA A 410 -30.78 12.23 -18.57
N MET A 411 -29.56 12.72 -18.35
CA MET A 411 -28.38 11.87 -18.18
C MET A 411 -28.46 11.08 -16.85
N GLU A 412 -28.79 11.76 -15.75
CA GLU A 412 -29.02 11.11 -14.44
C GLU A 412 -30.19 10.12 -14.48
N GLU A 413 -31.34 10.47 -15.07
CA GLU A 413 -32.49 9.56 -15.22
C GLU A 413 -32.21 8.36 -16.16
N ASN A 414 -31.13 8.39 -16.95
CA ASN A 414 -30.60 7.24 -17.70
C ASN A 414 -29.44 6.50 -16.98
N GLY A 415 -29.13 6.84 -15.73
CA GLY A 415 -28.08 6.20 -14.93
C GLY A 415 -26.65 6.68 -15.22
N ILE A 416 -26.48 7.83 -15.88
CA ILE A 416 -25.17 8.44 -16.13
C ILE A 416 -24.82 9.32 -14.91
N GLU A 417 -24.29 8.69 -13.86
CA GLU A 417 -23.89 9.36 -12.61
C GLU A 417 -22.40 9.74 -12.64
N ASP A 418 -22.02 10.75 -13.45
CA ASP A 418 -20.63 11.13 -13.68
C ASP A 418 -20.31 12.64 -13.50
N HIS A 419 -19.01 12.97 -13.57
CA HIS A 419 -18.51 14.33 -13.40
C HIS A 419 -18.98 15.29 -14.50
N ASP A 420 -19.24 14.80 -15.72
CA ASP A 420 -19.71 15.62 -16.83
C ASP A 420 -21.18 16.01 -16.63
N THR A 421 -22.00 15.07 -16.15
CA THR A 421 -23.38 15.32 -15.71
C THR A 421 -23.44 16.31 -14.55
N LEU A 422 -22.51 16.19 -13.58
CA LEU A 422 -22.38 17.14 -12.48
C LEU A 422 -21.94 18.53 -12.96
N ALA A 423 -21.09 18.63 -13.99
CA ALA A 423 -20.69 19.90 -14.59
C ALA A 423 -21.85 20.61 -15.29
N LEU A 424 -22.72 19.88 -16.00
CA LEU A 424 -23.94 20.44 -16.62
C LEU A 424 -24.89 21.03 -15.57
N TYR A 425 -25.06 20.37 -14.43
CA TYR A 425 -25.80 20.90 -13.28
C TYR A 425 -25.20 22.21 -12.76
N GLN A 426 -23.89 22.26 -12.54
CA GLN A 426 -23.19 23.46 -12.05
C GLN A 426 -23.31 24.63 -13.03
N GLN A 427 -23.19 24.37 -14.34
CA GLN A 427 -23.34 25.39 -15.39
C GLN A 427 -24.76 25.96 -15.43
N SER A 428 -25.78 25.09 -15.37
CA SER A 428 -27.19 25.52 -15.31
C SER A 428 -27.47 26.37 -14.06
N LEU A 429 -27.06 25.90 -12.88
CA LEU A 429 -27.24 26.61 -11.61
C LEU A 429 -26.61 28.01 -11.62
N GLY A 430 -25.44 28.18 -12.24
CA GLY A 430 -24.79 29.48 -12.38
C GLY A 430 -25.65 30.52 -13.11
N GLU A 431 -26.18 30.18 -14.30
CA GLU A 431 -27.05 31.07 -15.07
C GLU A 431 -28.41 31.30 -14.39
N LEU A 432 -29.00 30.27 -13.76
CA LEU A 432 -30.28 30.42 -13.05
C LEU A 432 -30.16 31.29 -11.78
N LEU A 433 -29.05 31.21 -11.03
CA LEU A 433 -28.79 32.08 -9.89
C LEU A 433 -28.61 33.55 -10.32
N LEU A 434 -27.94 33.80 -11.44
CA LEU A 434 -27.83 35.14 -12.03
C LEU A 434 -29.20 35.68 -12.47
N ALA A 435 -30.06 34.84 -13.06
CA ALA A 435 -31.42 35.20 -13.40
C ALA A 435 -32.26 35.53 -12.15
N LEU A 436 -32.19 34.71 -11.10
CA LEU A 436 -32.94 34.92 -9.85
C LEU A 436 -32.57 36.24 -9.15
N ALA A 437 -31.32 36.69 -9.27
CA ALA A 437 -30.87 37.97 -8.75
C ALA A 437 -31.45 39.17 -9.52
N ALA A 438 -31.66 39.04 -10.84
CA ALA A 438 -32.22 40.08 -11.70
C ALA A 438 -33.77 40.08 -11.77
N GLU A 439 -34.42 38.97 -11.45
CA GLU A 439 -35.86 38.77 -11.60
C GLU A 439 -36.69 39.58 -10.57
N ALA A 440 -37.77 40.22 -10.99
CA ALA A 440 -38.66 40.99 -10.12
C ALA A 440 -39.42 40.11 -9.11
N GLN A 441 -39.97 40.69 -8.04
CA GLN A 441 -40.86 39.94 -7.15
C GLN A 441 -42.14 39.50 -7.86
N GLY A 442 -42.47 38.21 -7.74
CA GLY A 442 -43.66 37.61 -8.35
C GLY A 442 -43.48 36.12 -8.64
N ARG A 443 -44.53 35.49 -9.15
CA ARG A 443 -44.62 34.02 -9.33
C ARG A 443 -43.46 33.39 -10.10
N ARG A 444 -42.89 34.07 -11.11
CA ARG A 444 -41.74 33.56 -11.87
C ARG A 444 -40.50 33.39 -10.97
N ARG A 445 -40.24 34.36 -10.08
CA ARG A 445 -39.13 34.33 -9.11
C ARG A 445 -39.32 33.24 -8.06
N GLU A 446 -40.55 33.01 -7.60
CA GLU A 446 -40.90 31.95 -6.65
C GLU A 446 -40.65 30.56 -7.24
N LEU A 447 -41.17 30.31 -8.45
CA LEU A 447 -40.94 29.07 -9.18
C LEU A 447 -39.45 28.87 -9.50
N LEU A 448 -38.75 29.92 -9.94
CA LEU A 448 -37.32 29.88 -10.26
C LEU A 448 -36.48 29.55 -9.01
N HIS A 449 -36.83 30.09 -7.84
CA HIS A 449 -36.18 29.75 -6.58
C HIS A 449 -36.43 28.28 -6.19
N GLY A 450 -37.63 27.76 -6.40
CA GLY A 450 -37.96 26.35 -6.18
C GLY A 450 -37.18 25.41 -7.11
N GLU A 451 -37.12 25.75 -8.39
CA GLU A 451 -36.35 25.01 -9.40
C GLU A 451 -34.85 25.00 -9.10
N ILE A 452 -34.26 26.15 -8.76
CA ILE A 452 -32.85 26.24 -8.32
C ILE A 452 -32.61 25.35 -7.10
N LYS A 453 -33.51 25.36 -6.11
CA LYS A 453 -33.38 24.49 -4.94
C LYS A 453 -33.42 23.01 -5.33
N SER A 454 -34.32 22.61 -6.23
CA SER A 454 -34.39 21.23 -6.75
C SER A 454 -33.10 20.82 -7.48
N LEU A 455 -32.59 21.69 -8.35
CA LEU A 455 -31.35 21.45 -9.10
C LEU A 455 -30.12 21.41 -8.19
N MET A 456 -30.05 22.23 -7.14
CA MET A 456 -29.02 22.10 -6.09
C MET A 456 -29.12 20.74 -5.38
N THR A 457 -30.32 20.31 -4.99
CA THR A 457 -30.52 19.00 -4.34
C THR A 457 -30.10 17.84 -5.27
N ARG A 458 -30.42 17.89 -6.57
CA ARG A 458 -29.94 16.89 -7.55
C ARG A 458 -28.42 16.92 -7.71
N ALA A 459 -27.82 18.10 -7.84
CA ALA A 459 -26.37 18.26 -7.96
C ALA A 459 -25.60 17.78 -6.71
N GLU A 460 -26.12 18.03 -5.51
CA GLU A 460 -25.55 17.56 -4.24
C GLU A 460 -25.73 16.05 -4.09
N TYR A 461 -26.90 15.49 -4.40
CA TYR A 461 -27.14 14.05 -4.39
C TYR A 461 -26.23 13.29 -5.37
N LEU A 462 -26.13 13.74 -6.62
CA LEU A 462 -25.22 13.19 -7.63
C LEU A 462 -23.75 13.26 -7.17
N LYS A 463 -23.33 14.38 -6.57
CA LYS A 463 -21.98 14.54 -6.02
C LYS A 463 -21.68 13.55 -4.88
N GLU A 464 -22.64 13.27 -4.00
CA GLU A 464 -22.47 12.23 -2.98
C GLU A 464 -22.57 10.81 -3.55
N GLN A 465 -23.36 10.56 -4.60
CA GLN A 465 -23.32 9.27 -5.32
C GLN A 465 -21.97 9.02 -5.99
N ILE A 466 -21.38 10.01 -6.66
CA ILE A 466 -20.04 9.92 -7.28
C ILE A 466 -18.95 9.59 -6.24
N LYS A 467 -19.05 10.15 -5.01
CA LYS A 467 -18.20 9.73 -3.88
C LYS A 467 -18.48 8.29 -3.46
N HIS A 468 -19.74 7.96 -3.17
CA HIS A 468 -20.13 6.67 -2.59
C HIS A 468 -20.02 5.50 -3.58
N ALA A 469 -19.98 5.75 -4.89
CA ALA A 469 -19.70 4.75 -5.92
C ALA A 469 -18.37 4.02 -5.65
N VAL A 470 -17.36 4.74 -5.14
CA VAL A 470 -16.03 4.22 -4.78
C VAL A 470 -16.11 3.20 -3.62
N CYS A 471 -17.09 3.35 -2.72
CA CYS A 471 -17.34 2.40 -1.62
C CYS A 471 -18.12 1.15 -2.06
N SER A 472 -18.76 1.17 -3.24
CA SER A 472 -19.71 0.12 -3.67
C SER A 472 -19.15 -0.90 -4.66
N GLU A 473 -17.86 -0.86 -5.03
CA GLU A 473 -17.23 -2.04 -5.65
C GLU A 473 -17.24 -3.21 -4.64
N PRO A 474 -17.68 -4.42 -5.04
CA PRO A 474 -17.85 -5.55 -4.12
C PRO A 474 -16.51 -6.22 -3.76
N ALA A 475 -15.64 -5.51 -3.06
CA ALA A 475 -14.40 -6.02 -2.47
C ALA A 475 -14.63 -6.99 -1.29
N TRP A 476 -15.80 -7.61 -1.21
CA TRP A 476 -16.32 -8.34 -0.04
C TRP A 476 -16.39 -9.86 -0.20
N GLN A 477 -16.14 -10.35 -1.41
CA GLN A 477 -16.02 -11.78 -1.74
C GLN A 477 -14.54 -12.16 -1.94
#